data_AF-A0A389MHT1-F1
#
_entry.id   AF-A0A389MHT1-F1
#
_cell.length_a   1.000
_cell.length_b   1.000
_cell.length_c   1.000
_cell.angle_alpha   90.00
_cell.angle_beta   90.00
_cell.angle_gamma   90.00
#
_symmetry.space_group_name_H-M   'P 1'
#
loop_
_entity.id
_entity.type
_entity.pdbx_description
1 polymer ?
#
loop_
_entity_poly.entity_id
_entity_poly.type
_entity_poly.pdbx_seq_one_letter_code
_entity_poly.pdbx_strand_id
1 'polypeptide(L)'
;MGIVHTLAAADRPAAELGALIAHAMVGTFLGILLAYGFVSPLASVLRQKCAENTKMMQCIKVTLLSSLNGYAPQIAVEFGRKTLYTSERPSFVELEEHVRQVKSPNKQAEEEKV
;
A
#
# COMPACT_ATOMS: atom_id res chain seq x y z
N MET A 1 -27.93 -9.04 -15.65
CA MET A 1 -28.80 -9.54 -16.73
C MET A 1 -29.25 -10.99 -16.58
N GLY A 2 -28.56 -11.87 -15.82
CA GLY A 2 -28.93 -13.31 -15.71
C GLY A 2 -30.37 -13.57 -15.24
N ILE A 3 -30.72 -13.13 -14.02
CA ILE A 3 -32.06 -13.35 -13.45
C ILE A 3 -33.16 -12.61 -14.25
N VAL A 4 -32.84 -11.42 -14.76
CA VAL A 4 -33.78 -10.67 -15.61
C VAL A 4 -34.10 -11.44 -16.89
N HIS A 5 -33.11 -12.08 -17.50
CA HIS A 5 -33.29 -12.86 -18.72
C HIS A 5 -34.02 -14.18 -18.49
N THR A 6 -33.79 -14.85 -17.35
CA THR A 6 -34.58 -16.03 -16.95
C THR A 6 -36.05 -15.69 -16.74
N LEU A 7 -36.34 -14.58 -16.07
CA LEU A 7 -37.71 -14.17 -15.77
C LEU A 7 -38.43 -13.63 -17.01
N ALA A 8 -37.72 -13.00 -17.94
CA ALA A 8 -38.27 -12.59 -19.23
C ALA A 8 -38.63 -13.77 -20.14
N ALA A 9 -38.08 -14.97 -19.90
CA ALA A 9 -38.34 -16.18 -20.66
C ALA A 9 -39.16 -17.23 -19.87
N ALA A 10 -39.92 -16.79 -18.87
CA ALA A 10 -40.66 -17.67 -17.96
C ALA A 10 -41.68 -18.59 -18.65
N ASP A 11 -42.19 -18.19 -19.82
CA ASP A 11 -43.18 -18.98 -20.60
C ASP A 11 -42.57 -20.17 -21.36
N ARG A 12 -41.24 -20.33 -21.32
CA ARG A 12 -40.53 -21.41 -22.02
C ARG A 12 -40.61 -22.75 -21.29
N PRO A 13 -40.48 -23.88 -22.01
CA PRO A 13 -40.46 -25.20 -21.39
C PRO A 13 -39.37 -25.34 -20.31
N ALA A 14 -39.65 -26.12 -19.28
CA ALA A 14 -38.84 -26.22 -18.06
C ALA A 14 -37.36 -26.57 -18.31
N ALA A 15 -37.06 -27.36 -19.35
CA ALA A 15 -35.70 -27.72 -19.72
C ALA A 15 -34.86 -26.50 -20.15
N GLU A 16 -35.42 -25.59 -20.94
CA GLU A 16 -34.72 -24.36 -21.37
C GLU A 16 -34.59 -23.36 -20.23
N LEU A 17 -35.63 -23.25 -19.40
CA LEU A 17 -35.63 -22.36 -18.24
C LEU A 17 -34.56 -22.78 -17.21
N GLY A 18 -34.40 -24.09 -16.99
CA GLY A 18 -33.37 -24.64 -16.11
C GLY A 18 -31.95 -24.29 -16.56
N ALA A 19 -31.68 -24.34 -17.87
CA ALA A 19 -30.37 -23.95 -18.41
C ALA A 19 -30.06 -22.46 -18.19
N LEU A 20 -31.06 -21.58 -18.39
CA LEU A 20 -30.94 -20.14 -18.15
C LEU A 20 -30.69 -19.83 -16.66
N ILE A 21 -31.36 -20.54 -15.75
CA ILE A 21 -31.16 -20.41 -14.30
C ILE A 21 -29.75 -20.86 -13.91
N ALA A 22 -29.28 -21.99 -14.44
CA ALA A 22 -27.93 -22.48 -14.18
C ALA A 22 -26.86 -21.44 -14.59
N HIS A 23 -27.02 -20.78 -15.74
CA HIS A 23 -26.12 -19.71 -16.17
C HIS A 23 -26.13 -18.52 -15.20
N ALA A 24 -27.31 -18.12 -14.71
CA ALA A 24 -27.42 -17.04 -13.73
C ALA A 24 -26.74 -17.39 -12.40
N MET A 25 -26.89 -18.64 -11.92
CA MET A 25 -26.28 -19.10 -10.67
C MET A 25 -24.75 -19.19 -10.76
N VAL A 26 -24.21 -19.70 -11.88
CA VAL A 26 -22.76 -19.75 -12.10
C VAL A 26 -22.16 -18.34 -12.15
N GLY A 27 -22.86 -17.38 -12.76
CA GLY A 27 -22.46 -15.98 -12.76
C GLY A 27 -22.35 -15.39 -11.35
N THR A 28 -23.35 -15.63 -10.49
CA THR A 28 -23.33 -15.16 -9.10
C THR A 28 -22.22 -15.84 -8.29
N PHE A 29 -22.08 -17.16 -8.43
CA PHE A 29 -21.02 -17.91 -7.76
C PHE A 29 -19.63 -17.40 -8.15
N LEU A 30 -19.36 -17.26 -9.45
CA LEU A 30 -18.09 -16.76 -9.95
C LEU A 30 -17.83 -15.32 -9.50
N GLY A 31 -18.87 -14.47 -9.49
CA GLY A 31 -18.75 -13.09 -9.01
C GLY A 31 -18.30 -13.01 -7.56
N ILE A 32 -18.95 -13.77 -6.67
CA ILE A 32 -18.58 -13.84 -5.25
C ILE A 32 -17.17 -14.44 -5.09
N LEU A 33 -16.88 -15.53 -5.81
CA LEU A 33 -15.58 -16.19 -5.78
C LEU A 33 -14.44 -15.23 -6.14
N LEU A 34 -14.59 -14.45 -7.21
CA LEU A 34 -13.57 -13.49 -7.64
C LEU A 34 -13.48 -12.28 -6.70
N ALA A 35 -14.62 -11.78 -6.21
CA ALA A 35 -14.65 -10.64 -5.30
C ALA A 35 -13.89 -10.94 -4.01
N TYR A 36 -14.19 -12.07 -3.36
CA TYR A 36 -13.57 -12.44 -2.08
C TYR A 36 -12.22 -13.13 -2.27
N GLY A 37 -12.07 -13.96 -3.30
CA GLY A 37 -10.87 -14.76 -3.53
C GLY A 37 -9.71 -13.99 -4.16
N PHE A 38 -10.00 -12.93 -4.94
CA PHE A 38 -8.95 -12.21 -5.68
C PHE A 38 -8.97 -10.70 -5.44
N VAL A 39 -10.11 -10.04 -5.64
CA VAL A 39 -10.18 -8.58 -5.60
C VAL A 39 -9.93 -8.03 -4.20
N SER A 40 -10.55 -8.63 -3.17
CA SER A 40 -10.37 -8.23 -1.77
C SER A 40 -8.91 -8.35 -1.27
N PRO A 41 -8.23 -9.50 -1.40
CA PRO A 41 -6.83 -9.61 -0.97
C PRO A 41 -5.90 -8.69 -1.77
N LEU A 42 -6.13 -8.54 -3.08
CA LEU A 42 -5.34 -7.62 -3.90
C LEU A 42 -5.49 -6.16 -3.43
N ALA A 43 -6.72 -5.72 -3.12
CA ALA A 43 -6.99 -4.40 -2.59
C ALA A 43 -6.31 -4.18 -1.23
N SER A 44 -6.27 -5.20 -0.37
CA SER A 44 -5.60 -5.14 0.93
C SER A 44 -4.09 -4.89 0.78
N VAL A 45 -3.42 -5.68 -0.07
CA VAL A 45 -1.97 -5.52 -0.33
C VAL A 45 -1.67 -4.15 -0.94
N LEU A 46 -2.49 -3.69 -1.88
CA LEU A 46 -2.32 -2.38 -2.50
C LEU A 46 -2.47 -1.27 -1.46
N ARG A 47 -3.45 -1.39 -0.55
CA ARG A 47 -3.66 -0.44 0.54
C ARG A 47 -2.47 -0.38 1.49
N GLN A 48 -1.89 -1.54 1.81
CA GLN A 48 -0.69 -1.61 2.65
C GLN A 48 0.50 -0.88 1.99
N LYS A 49 0.79 -1.17 0.72
CA LYS A 49 1.87 -0.48 -0.02
C LYS A 49 1.63 1.03 -0.11
N CYS A 50 0.40 1.45 -0.34
CA CYS A 50 0.04 2.87 -0.34
C CYS A 50 0.25 3.51 1.05
N ALA A 51 -0.07 2.81 2.13
CA ALA A 51 0.13 3.30 3.49
C ALA A 51 1.62 3.46 3.82
N GLU A 52 2.46 2.50 3.42
CA GLU A 52 3.93 2.57 3.56
C GLU A 52 4.50 3.81 2.83
N ASN A 53 4.15 4.00 1.55
CA ASN A 53 4.57 5.18 0.79
C ASN A 53 4.05 6.49 1.38
N THR A 54 2.79 6.51 1.83
CA THR A 54 2.21 7.69 2.47
C THR A 54 2.96 8.03 3.76
N LYS A 55 3.38 7.02 4.53
CA LYS A 55 4.14 7.22 5.76
C LYS A 55 5.49 7.88 5.51
N MET A 56 6.19 7.47 4.46
CA MET A 56 7.44 8.09 4.03
C MET A 56 7.24 9.57 3.66
N MET A 57 6.17 9.89 2.91
CA MET A 57 5.83 11.27 2.59
C MET A 57 5.48 12.11 3.83
N GLN A 58 4.80 11.53 4.83
CA GLN A 58 4.55 12.20 6.10
C GLN A 58 5.83 12.47 6.89
N CYS A 59 6.80 11.54 6.88
CA CYS A 59 8.12 11.76 7.50
C CYS A 59 8.81 13.00 6.91
N ILE A 60 8.89 13.07 5.57
CA ILE A 60 9.48 14.22 4.86
C ILE A 60 8.74 15.50 5.22
N LYS A 61 7.40 15.48 5.18
CA LYS A 61 6.56 16.63 5.54
C LYS A 61 6.87 17.14 6.95
N VAL A 62 6.94 16.24 7.93
CA VAL A 62 7.19 16.59 9.34
C VAL A 62 8.60 17.16 9.50
N THR A 63 9.61 16.54 8.91
CA THR A 63 11.00 17.05 8.95
C THR A 63 11.11 18.44 8.32
N LEU A 64 10.49 18.64 7.15
CA LEU A 64 10.50 19.94 6.48
C LEU A 64 9.78 21.00 7.30
N LEU A 65 8.63 20.66 7.89
CA LEU A 65 7.85 21.57 8.73
C LEU A 65 8.63 21.94 10.01
N SER A 66 9.31 20.99 10.65
CA SER A 66 10.18 21.28 11.80
C SER A 66 11.35 22.17 11.39
N SER A 67 11.97 21.94 10.23
CA SER A 67 13.04 22.81 9.73
C SER A 67 12.56 24.25 9.46
N LEU A 68 11.35 24.42 8.91
CA LEU A 68 10.76 25.75 8.65
C LEU A 68 10.40 26.50 9.93
N ASN A 69 10.07 25.79 11.01
CA ASN A 69 9.83 26.40 12.33
C ASN A 69 11.11 26.79 13.08
N GLY A 70 12.29 26.66 12.45
CA GLY A 70 13.56 27.09 13.02
C GLY A 70 14.20 26.11 14.02
N TYR A 71 13.73 24.86 14.08
CA TYR A 71 14.41 23.82 14.86
C TYR A 71 15.76 23.46 14.23
N ALA A 72 16.75 23.14 15.05
CA ALA A 72 18.05 22.68 14.58
C ALA A 72 17.89 21.41 13.69
N PRO A 73 18.67 21.24 12.61
CA PRO A 73 18.52 20.13 11.67
C PRO A 73 18.51 18.74 12.32
N GLN A 74 19.31 18.53 13.37
CA GLN A 74 19.32 17.26 14.11
C GLN A 74 17.98 16.98 14.80
N ILE A 75 17.34 18.01 15.35
CA ILE A 75 16.02 17.88 16.00
C ILE A 75 14.91 17.72 14.96
N ALA A 76 15.01 18.40 13.81
CA ALA A 76 14.06 18.25 12.71
C ALA A 76 14.06 16.83 12.11
N VAL A 77 15.23 16.21 12.01
CA VAL A 77 15.37 14.81 11.58
C VAL A 77 14.77 13.84 12.62
N GLU A 78 14.91 14.13 13.92
CA GLU A 78 14.33 13.31 14.98
C GLU A 78 12.79 13.33 14.99
N PHE A 79 12.16 14.48 14.68
CA PHE A 79 10.71 14.55 14.51
C PHE A 79 10.22 13.70 13.32
N GLY A 80 11.00 13.68 12.22
CA GLY A 80 10.76 12.75 11.10
C GLY A 80 10.88 11.28 11.53
N ARG A 81 11.97 10.92 12.23
CA ARG A 81 12.22 9.56 12.72
C ARG A 81 11.09 9.03 13.60
N LYS A 82 10.55 9.88 14.48
CA LYS A 82 9.40 9.52 15.34
C LYS A 82 8.11 9.31 14.55
N THR A 83 8.02 9.86 13.34
CA THR A 83 6.87 9.66 12.46
C THR A 83 6.85 8.25 11.87
N LEU A 84 7.98 7.55 11.70
CA LEU A 84 8.04 6.18 11.17
C LEU A 84 7.43 5.13 12.13
N TYR A 85 6.96 4.02 11.55
CA TYR A 85 6.49 2.85 12.31
C TYR A 85 7.64 2.24 13.13
N THR A 86 7.33 1.60 14.27
CA THR A 86 8.38 1.14 15.19
C THR A 86 9.28 0.06 14.59
N SER A 87 8.76 -0.73 13.64
CA SER A 87 9.48 -1.82 12.96
C SER A 87 10.52 -1.31 11.96
N GLU A 88 10.30 -0.15 11.38
CA GLU A 88 11.15 0.47 10.35
C GLU A 88 11.92 1.67 10.89
N ARG A 89 11.78 1.94 12.19
CA ARG A 89 12.39 3.09 12.84
C ARG A 89 13.88 2.81 13.06
N PRO A 90 14.80 3.54 12.40
CA PRO A 90 16.22 3.40 12.66
C PRO A 90 16.54 3.89 14.08
N SER A 91 17.61 3.35 14.67
CA SER A 91 18.12 3.89 15.93
C SER A 91 18.64 5.32 15.72
N PHE A 92 18.73 6.08 16.82
CA PHE A 92 19.26 7.45 16.75
C PHE A 92 20.70 7.48 16.23
N VAL A 93 21.52 6.50 16.65
CA VAL A 93 22.93 6.39 16.30
C VAL A 93 23.10 6.08 14.81
N GLU A 94 22.37 5.10 14.29
CA GLU A 94 22.42 4.75 12.86
C GLU A 94 21.99 5.91 11.96
N LEU A 95 20.95 6.65 12.37
CA LEU A 95 20.46 7.80 11.61
C LEU A 95 21.47 8.95 11.62
N GLU A 96 22.08 9.23 12.77
CA GLU A 96 23.11 10.26 12.87
C GLU A 96 24.35 9.92 12.04
N GLU A 97 24.78 8.65 12.08
CA GLU A 97 25.91 8.17 11.28
C GLU A 97 25.62 8.30 9.79
N HIS A 98 24.43 7.89 9.32
CA HIS A 98 24.01 8.06 7.93
C HIS A 98 24.00 9.53 7.50
N VAL A 99 23.44 10.43 8.31
CA VAL A 99 23.39 11.86 7.99
C VAL A 99 24.79 12.48 7.95
N ARG A 100 25.71 12.05 8.82
CA ARG A 100 27.11 12.51 8.84
C ARG A 100 27.90 12.02 7.64
N GLN A 101 27.69 10.77 7.21
CA GLN A 101 28.30 10.20 6.01
C GLN A 101 27.88 10.99 4.75
N VAL A 102 26.60 11.33 4.61
CA VAL A 102 26.09 12.13 3.48
C VAL A 102 26.67 13.55 3.46
N LYS A 103 26.96 14.15 4.63
CA LYS A 103 27.59 15.48 4.73
C LYS A 103 29.07 15.49 4.31
N SER A 104 29.74 14.33 4.31
CA SER A 104 31.17 14.19 3.97
C SER A 104 31.35 13.23 2.78
N PRO A 105 30.94 13.61 1.56
CA PRO A 105 31.07 12.73 0.39
C PRO A 105 32.52 12.41 -0.01
N ASN A 106 33.51 13.01 0.65
CA ASN A 106 34.93 12.98 0.24
C ASN A 106 35.82 12.00 1.03
N LYS A 107 35.27 11.07 1.83
CA LYS A 107 36.07 10.09 2.60
C LYS A 107 35.89 8.62 2.18
N GLN A 108 34.85 8.28 1.42
CA GLN A 108 34.62 6.89 1.00
C GLN A 108 35.48 6.46 -0.21
N ALA A 109 36.18 7.37 -0.88
CA ALA A 109 37.10 7.03 -1.99
C ALA A 109 38.53 6.64 -1.52
N GLU A 110 38.85 6.76 -0.23
CA GLU A 110 40.19 6.48 0.30
C GLU A 110 40.34 5.13 1.02
N GLU A 111 39.25 4.48 1.44
CA GLU A 111 39.31 3.17 2.15
C GLU A 111 39.31 1.93 1.23
N GLU A 112 39.07 2.08 -0.08
CA GLU A 112 39.18 0.96 -1.06
C GLU A 112 40.57 0.89 -1.74
N LYS A 113 41.60 1.54 -1.15
CA LYS A 113 42.98 1.56 -1.69
C LYS A 113 44.10 1.37 -0.65
N VAL A 114 43.83 0.77 0.51
CA VAL A 114 44.89 0.32 1.43
C VAL A 114 44.81 -1.19 1.65
#